data_AF-A0AAN8HM32-F1
#
_entry.id   AF-A0AAN8HM32-F1
#
_cell.length_a   1.000
_cell.length_b   1.000
_cell.length_c   1.000
_cell.angle_alpha   90.00
_cell.angle_beta   90.00
_cell.angle_gamma   90.00
#
_symmetry.space_group_name_H-M   'P 1'
#
loop_
_entity.id
_entity.type
_entity.pdbx_description
1 polymer ?
#
loop_
_entity_poly.entity_id
_entity_poly.type
_entity_poly.pdbx_seq_one_letter_code
_entity_poly.pdbx_strand_id
1 'polypeptide(L)'
;MEKTKELKGKLLLLFIATFIFLLSLNVTTHMTYKAFPKPLSASKMCSLQISEQTLPPLNNTKHILVSAYMDQRVKGLDTRIIGIFKMDSDQPLYCLFCCAGQLSNATPTTILKHNENFGFPFITTDVINQKTGREEEQKFNFTVCISNLFGDYNNVLQFAQTLEMYRLLGVDRVVIYNTSCGPELDRLLQSYSQEGFVEMVPWPIHRYLTPSKGWLFSQSGGDVHYFGQMTTLNECIYRSMERSHYVLLDDIDEIIMPYKHNNLMSLMDMLQKQQPNT
;
A
#
# COMPACT_ATOMS: atom_id res chain seq x y z
N MET A 1 34.95 -46.71 -39.51
CA MET A 1 33.97 -45.62 -39.76
C MET A 1 32.59 -45.88 -39.13
N GLU A 2 32.32 -47.11 -38.65
CA GLU A 2 31.01 -47.55 -38.15
C GLU A 2 30.77 -47.25 -36.66
N LYS A 3 31.77 -47.48 -35.79
CA LYS A 3 31.72 -47.16 -34.35
C LYS A 3 31.48 -45.68 -34.05
N THR A 4 31.95 -44.77 -34.90
CA THR A 4 31.77 -43.32 -34.72
C THR A 4 30.33 -42.87 -35.03
N LYS A 5 29.63 -43.56 -35.94
CA LYS A 5 28.20 -43.32 -36.20
C LYS A 5 27.34 -43.84 -35.04
N GLU A 6 27.69 -45.01 -34.50
CA GLU A 6 26.97 -45.60 -33.36
C GLU A 6 27.11 -44.73 -32.10
N LEU A 7 28.31 -44.18 -31.83
CA LEU A 7 28.56 -43.29 -30.70
C LEU A 7 27.83 -41.95 -30.84
N LYS A 8 27.80 -41.37 -32.06
CA LYS A 8 27.04 -40.14 -32.34
C LYS A 8 25.53 -40.36 -32.20
N GLY A 9 25.03 -41.52 -32.62
CA GLY A 9 23.62 -41.90 -32.44
C GLY A 9 23.24 -42.02 -30.96
N LYS A 10 24.10 -42.66 -30.15
CA LYS A 10 23.90 -42.76 -28.68
C LYS A 10 23.95 -41.40 -27.99
N LEU A 11 24.85 -40.50 -28.41
CA LEU A 11 24.94 -39.15 -27.85
C LEU A 11 23.73 -38.27 -28.21
N LEU A 12 23.23 -38.40 -29.45
CA LEU A 12 22.03 -37.70 -29.90
C LEU A 12 20.78 -38.17 -29.15
N LEU A 13 20.65 -39.48 -28.91
CA LEU A 13 19.56 -40.03 -28.10
C LEU A 13 19.62 -39.54 -26.64
N LEU A 14 20.81 -39.42 -26.07
CA LEU A 14 21.01 -38.86 -24.73
C LEU A 14 20.61 -37.38 -24.65
N PHE A 15 20.94 -36.58 -25.67
CA PHE A 15 20.53 -35.18 -25.75
C PHE A 15 19.01 -35.01 -25.91
N ILE A 16 18.37 -35.86 -26.72
CA ILE A 16 16.92 -35.83 -26.88
C ILE A 16 16.22 -36.23 -25.57
N ALA A 17 16.73 -37.25 -24.88
CA ALA A 17 16.19 -37.69 -23.60
C ALA A 17 16.32 -36.61 -22.51
N THR A 18 17.46 -35.92 -22.41
CA THR A 18 17.65 -34.82 -21.44
C THR A 18 16.79 -33.61 -21.79
N PHE A 19 16.63 -33.28 -23.07
CA PHE A 19 15.76 -32.18 -23.50
C PHE A 19 14.28 -32.45 -23.20
N ILE A 20 13.81 -33.68 -23.44
CA ILE A 20 12.44 -34.12 -23.07
C ILE A 20 12.27 -34.09 -21.55
N PHE A 21 13.27 -34.52 -20.78
CA PHE A 21 13.23 -34.47 -19.32
C PHE A 21 13.13 -33.02 -18.79
N LEU A 22 13.92 -32.09 -19.35
CA LEU A 22 13.84 -30.66 -18.98
C LEU A 22 12.50 -30.03 -19.38
N LEU A 23 11.94 -30.40 -20.54
CA LEU A 23 10.58 -29.99 -20.92
C LEU A 23 9.53 -30.56 -19.96
N SER A 24 9.66 -31.82 -19.52
CA SER A 24 8.74 -32.42 -18.55
C SER A 24 8.81 -31.77 -17.16
N LEU A 25 9.99 -31.31 -16.73
CA LEU A 25 10.16 -30.53 -15.50
C LEU A 25 9.48 -29.16 -15.59
N ASN A 26 9.55 -28.49 -16.75
CA ASN A 26 8.88 -27.20 -16.98
C ASN A 26 7.35 -27.33 -17.20
N VAL A 27 6.85 -28.50 -17.61
CA VAL A 27 5.41 -28.74 -17.82
C VAL A 27 4.70 -29.17 -16.51
N THR A 28 5.44 -29.62 -15.50
CA THR A 28 4.86 -30.08 -14.22
C THR A 28 4.82 -29.01 -13.12
N THR A 29 5.19 -27.77 -13.42
CA THR A 29 4.80 -26.60 -12.61
C THR A 29 3.55 -25.95 -13.19
N HIS A 30 2.53 -26.75 -13.50
CA HIS A 30 1.17 -26.25 -13.35
C HIS A 30 1.03 -25.90 -11.87
N MET A 31 1.24 -24.61 -11.54
CA MET A 31 0.74 -24.02 -10.31
C MET A 31 -0.75 -24.34 -10.28
N THR A 32 -1.11 -25.44 -9.62
CA THR A 32 -2.39 -25.54 -8.96
C THR A 32 -2.33 -24.46 -7.90
N TYR A 33 -2.76 -23.25 -8.28
CA TYR A 33 -3.23 -22.28 -7.31
C TYR A 33 -4.24 -23.06 -6.47
N LYS A 34 -3.84 -23.45 -5.26
CA LYS A 34 -4.79 -23.86 -4.24
C LYS A 34 -5.73 -22.67 -4.15
N ALA A 35 -6.96 -22.85 -4.64
CA ALA A 35 -8.01 -21.89 -4.39
C ALA A 35 -8.00 -21.67 -2.88
N PHE A 36 -7.76 -20.42 -2.47
CA PHE A 36 -7.91 -20.05 -1.07
C PHE A 36 -9.26 -20.59 -0.62
N PRO A 37 -9.33 -21.36 0.49
CA PRO A 37 -10.61 -21.81 0.99
C PRO A 37 -11.47 -20.56 1.13
N LYS A 38 -12.62 -20.54 0.43
CA LYS A 38 -13.64 -19.52 0.69
C LYS A 38 -13.79 -19.46 2.21
N PRO A 39 -13.67 -18.29 2.84
CA PRO A 39 -13.88 -18.22 4.28
C PRO A 39 -15.20 -18.90 4.58
N LEU A 40 -15.18 -19.86 5.52
CA LEU A 40 -16.39 -20.48 6.04
C LEU A 40 -17.40 -19.36 6.23
N SER A 41 -18.56 -19.47 5.57
CA SER A 41 -19.63 -18.50 5.68
C SER A 41 -19.75 -18.10 7.13
N ALA A 42 -19.36 -16.86 7.45
CA ALA A 42 -19.48 -16.36 8.79
C ALA A 42 -20.95 -16.53 9.16
N SER A 43 -21.21 -17.35 10.17
CA SER A 43 -22.46 -17.32 10.90
C SER A 43 -22.86 -15.85 11.07
N LYS A 44 -24.13 -15.50 10.81
CA LYS A 44 -24.71 -14.18 11.07
C LYS A 44 -24.57 -13.82 12.56
N MET A 45 -23.36 -13.47 12.98
CA MET A 45 -22.99 -13.18 14.35
C MET A 45 -22.34 -11.80 14.31
N CYS A 46 -23.04 -10.86 14.94
CA CYS A 46 -23.02 -9.41 14.72
C CYS A 46 -23.53 -8.98 13.33
N SER A 47 -24.80 -8.53 13.25
CA SER A 47 -25.40 -7.94 12.05
C SER A 47 -24.92 -6.50 11.79
N LEU A 48 -23.63 -6.23 11.92
CA LEU A 48 -23.05 -4.95 11.55
C LEU A 48 -22.83 -4.91 10.04
N GLN A 49 -23.35 -3.88 9.38
CA GLN A 49 -23.10 -3.66 7.96
C GLN A 49 -21.66 -3.18 7.77
N ILE A 50 -20.80 -4.04 7.20
CA ILE A 50 -19.46 -3.66 6.79
C ILE A 50 -19.57 -2.90 5.47
N SER A 51 -18.90 -1.76 5.36
CA SER A 51 -18.85 -1.04 4.09
C SER A 51 -17.83 -1.68 3.16
N GLU A 52 -18.25 -1.97 1.94
CA GLU A 52 -17.37 -2.44 0.84
C GLU A 52 -16.74 -1.27 0.06
N GLN A 53 -16.99 -0.02 0.49
CA GLN A 53 -16.43 1.16 -0.14
C GLN A 53 -14.98 1.38 0.32
N THR A 54 -14.12 1.85 -0.58
CA THR A 54 -12.72 2.19 -0.26
C THR A 54 -12.59 3.39 0.68
N LEU A 55 -13.55 4.32 0.61
CA LEU A 55 -13.60 5.54 1.43
C LEU A 55 -15.00 5.68 2.06
N PRO A 56 -15.33 4.85 3.07
CA PRO A 56 -16.68 4.82 3.63
C PRO A 56 -17.02 6.13 4.36
N PRO A 57 -18.07 6.86 3.93
CA PRO A 57 -18.56 8.02 4.66
C PRO A 57 -19.27 7.57 5.95
N LEU A 58 -19.14 8.37 7.00
CA LEU A 58 -19.85 8.16 8.25
C LEU A 58 -21.25 8.78 8.16
N ASN A 59 -22.27 7.93 8.33
CA ASN A 59 -23.68 8.35 8.27
C ASN A 59 -23.98 9.54 9.18
N ASN A 60 -24.75 10.49 8.66
CA ASN A 60 -25.16 11.73 9.36
C ASN A 60 -24.01 12.65 9.77
N THR A 61 -22.83 12.46 9.17
CA THR A 61 -21.66 13.33 9.36
C THR A 61 -21.10 13.75 8.01
N LYS A 62 -20.09 14.62 8.02
CA LYS A 62 -19.28 14.93 6.83
C LYS A 62 -17.96 14.15 6.82
N HIS A 63 -17.77 13.22 7.75
CA HIS A 63 -16.52 12.50 7.95
C HIS A 63 -16.43 11.29 7.03
N ILE A 64 -15.22 10.96 6.63
CA ILE A 64 -14.90 9.79 5.81
C ILE A 64 -13.86 8.99 6.57
N LEU A 65 -14.07 7.68 6.72
CA LEU A 65 -13.03 6.78 7.19
C LEU A 65 -12.22 6.28 5.99
N VAL A 66 -10.95 5.97 6.22
CA VAL A 66 -10.01 5.57 5.18
C VAL A 66 -9.58 4.12 5.41
N SER A 67 -8.90 3.86 6.52
CA SER A 67 -8.41 2.54 6.87
C SER A 67 -8.10 2.45 8.36
N ALA A 68 -7.93 1.22 8.86
CA ALA A 68 -7.69 0.94 10.25
C ALA A 68 -6.46 0.05 10.42
N TYR A 69 -5.60 0.41 11.36
CA TYR A 69 -4.32 -0.23 11.64
C TYR A 69 -4.17 -0.51 13.13
N MET A 70 -3.45 -1.57 13.47
CA MET A 70 -3.02 -1.81 14.84
C MET A 70 -1.70 -1.05 15.05
N ASP A 71 -1.70 -0.02 15.88
CA ASP A 71 -0.50 0.76 16.21
C ASP A 71 0.22 0.14 17.40
N GLN A 72 1.36 -0.50 17.14
CA GLN A 72 2.10 -1.25 18.16
C GLN A 72 3.19 -0.43 18.86
N ARG A 73 3.39 0.82 18.44
CA ARG A 73 4.45 1.69 18.98
C ARG A 73 4.12 2.23 20.37
N VAL A 74 2.85 2.19 20.77
CA VAL A 74 2.38 2.67 22.08
C VAL A 74 2.13 1.47 23.00
N LYS A 75 2.47 1.62 24.30
CA LYS A 75 2.14 0.60 25.31
C LYS A 75 0.62 0.52 25.45
N GLY A 76 0.04 -0.61 25.05
CA GLY A 76 -1.39 -0.75 24.82
C GLY A 76 -1.64 -0.55 23.34
N LEU A 77 -1.78 -1.67 22.62
CA LEU A 77 -2.02 -1.66 21.18
C LEU A 77 -3.28 -0.85 20.89
N ASP A 78 -3.15 0.17 20.06
CA ASP A 78 -4.24 1.07 19.74
C ASP A 78 -4.70 0.81 18.31
N THR A 79 -5.97 0.47 18.12
CA THR A 79 -6.58 0.52 16.79
C THR A 79 -6.63 1.98 16.37
N ARG A 80 -5.80 2.35 15.40
CA ARG A 80 -5.78 3.66 14.77
C ARG A 80 -6.54 3.61 13.46
N ILE A 81 -7.61 4.39 13.37
CA ILE A 81 -8.40 4.55 12.17
C ILE A 81 -8.04 5.90 11.54
N ILE A 82 -7.55 5.88 10.32
CA ILE A 82 -7.28 7.09 9.55
C ILE A 82 -8.59 7.55 8.91
N GLY A 83 -8.85 8.84 8.93
CA GLY A 83 -10.04 9.47 8.37
C GLY A 83 -9.78 10.86 7.80
N ILE A 84 -10.77 11.38 7.09
CA ILE A 84 -10.81 12.75 6.56
C ILE A 84 -11.99 13.47 7.20
N PHE A 85 -11.71 14.39 8.11
CA PHE A 85 -12.74 15.01 8.96
C PHE A 85 -12.84 16.50 8.69
N LYS A 86 -14.07 17.02 8.76
CA LYS A 86 -14.30 18.47 8.68
C LYS A 86 -13.79 19.14 9.96
N MET A 87 -13.04 20.23 9.80
CA MET A 87 -12.38 20.94 10.91
C MET A 87 -13.34 21.43 11.99
N ASP A 88 -14.47 22.00 11.58
CA ASP A 88 -15.49 22.64 12.44
C ASP A 88 -16.52 21.65 13.02
N SER A 89 -16.26 20.34 12.90
CA SER A 89 -17.15 19.32 13.45
C SER A 89 -16.57 18.70 14.72
N ASP A 90 -17.38 18.71 15.78
CA ASP A 90 -17.07 18.17 17.12
C ASP A 90 -17.97 16.97 17.47
N GLN A 91 -18.41 16.23 16.45
CA GLN A 91 -19.26 15.06 16.67
C GLN A 91 -18.46 13.94 17.35
N PRO A 92 -18.85 13.49 18.56
CA PRO A 92 -18.16 12.39 19.23
C PRO A 92 -18.39 11.09 18.46
N LEU A 93 -17.33 10.30 18.33
CA LEU A 93 -17.40 8.97 17.75
C LEU A 93 -17.25 7.90 18.83
N TYR A 94 -17.88 6.76 18.56
CA TYR A 94 -17.85 5.59 19.42
C TYR A 94 -17.50 4.38 18.58
N CYS A 95 -16.66 3.50 19.13
CA CYS A 95 -16.36 2.23 18.51
C CYS A 95 -17.21 1.12 19.12
N LEU A 96 -17.64 0.22 18.25
CA LEU A 96 -18.35 -1.01 18.60
C LEU A 96 -17.56 -2.18 18.03
N PHE A 97 -17.12 -3.09 18.88
CA PHE A 97 -16.37 -4.28 18.45
C PHE A 97 -17.27 -5.50 18.45
N CYS A 98 -17.16 -6.32 17.41
CA CYS A 98 -17.69 -7.67 17.43
C CYS A 98 -16.60 -8.65 17.86
N CYS A 99 -16.82 -9.38 18.95
CA CYS A 99 -15.91 -10.43 19.42
C CYS A 99 -16.70 -11.71 19.71
N ALA A 100 -16.33 -12.82 19.07
CA ALA A 100 -17.03 -14.11 19.21
C ALA A 100 -18.57 -14.01 19.01
N GLY A 101 -19.02 -13.08 18.15
CA GLY A 101 -20.43 -12.85 17.86
C GLY A 101 -21.19 -11.99 18.88
N GLN A 102 -20.50 -11.44 19.89
CA GLN A 102 -21.07 -10.50 20.83
C GLN A 102 -20.56 -9.07 20.53
N LEU A 103 -21.49 -8.11 20.57
CA LEU A 103 -21.15 -6.70 20.45
C LEU A 103 -20.64 -6.18 21.80
N SER A 104 -19.49 -5.50 21.79
CA SER A 104 -18.98 -4.81 22.97
C SER A 104 -19.83 -3.59 23.31
N ASN A 105 -19.68 -3.09 24.53
CA ASN A 105 -20.16 -1.75 24.86
C ASN A 105 -19.48 -0.71 23.96
N ALA A 106 -20.21 0.38 23.68
CA ALA A 106 -19.68 1.52 22.95
C ALA A 106 -18.52 2.15 23.74
N THR A 107 -17.32 2.17 23.16
CA THR A 107 -16.18 2.87 23.75
C THR A 107 -16.01 4.23 23.08
N PRO A 108 -15.87 5.33 23.85
CA PRO A 108 -15.59 6.63 23.27
C PRO A 108 -14.22 6.60 22.59
N THR A 109 -14.09 7.23 21.43
CA THR A 109 -12.83 7.31 20.69
C THR A 109 -12.11 8.63 20.94
N THR A 110 -10.78 8.61 20.93
CA THR A 110 -9.99 9.83 20.88
C THR A 110 -9.80 10.25 19.42
N ILE A 111 -10.17 11.48 19.08
CA ILE A 111 -10.05 12.04 17.73
C ILE A 111 -8.87 13.01 17.72
N LEU A 112 -7.82 12.69 16.96
CA LEU A 112 -6.64 13.53 16.78
C LEU A 112 -6.63 14.09 15.35
N LYS A 113 -7.01 15.36 15.19
CA LYS A 113 -6.89 16.08 13.92
C LYS A 113 -5.42 16.46 13.71
N HIS A 114 -4.89 16.29 12.51
CA HIS A 114 -3.54 16.76 12.19
C HIS A 114 -3.48 18.29 12.31
N ASN A 115 -2.30 18.86 12.60
CA ASN A 115 -2.19 20.29 12.91
C ASN A 115 -2.21 21.18 11.64
N GLU A 116 -1.78 20.65 10.49
CA GLU A 116 -1.62 21.41 9.26
C GLU A 116 -2.82 21.19 8.31
N ASN A 117 -3.63 22.25 8.13
CA ASN A 117 -4.79 22.22 7.25
C ASN A 117 -4.63 23.03 5.96
N PHE A 118 -3.58 23.85 5.83
CA PHE A 118 -3.32 24.74 4.69
C PHE A 118 -4.52 25.62 4.24
N GLY A 119 -5.45 25.91 5.16
CA GLY A 119 -6.69 26.65 4.88
C GLY A 119 -7.85 25.80 4.37
N PHE A 120 -7.69 24.49 4.20
CA PHE A 120 -8.72 23.58 3.71
C PHE A 120 -9.67 23.12 4.83
N PRO A 121 -10.97 22.92 4.52
CA PRO A 121 -11.98 22.59 5.51
C PRO A 121 -11.94 21.13 5.99
N PHE A 122 -11.30 20.21 5.26
CA PHE A 122 -11.16 18.81 5.64
C PHE A 122 -9.70 18.43 5.87
N ILE A 123 -9.44 17.65 6.91
CA ILE A 123 -8.09 17.27 7.35
C ILE A 123 -7.96 15.78 7.68
N THR A 124 -6.76 15.24 7.46
CA THR A 124 -6.38 13.92 7.96
C THR A 124 -6.55 13.87 9.47
N THR A 125 -7.17 12.79 9.94
CA THR A 125 -7.52 12.61 11.35
C THR A 125 -7.27 11.17 11.74
N ASP A 126 -6.70 10.98 12.93
CA ASP A 126 -6.56 9.66 13.54
C ASP A 126 -7.63 9.49 14.61
N VAL A 127 -8.44 8.43 14.49
CA VAL A 127 -9.40 8.00 15.49
C VAL A 127 -8.83 6.80 16.21
N ILE A 128 -8.53 6.95 17.49
CA ILE A 128 -7.78 5.99 18.28
C ILE A 128 -8.71 5.27 19.25
N ASN A 129 -8.52 3.95 19.35
CA ASN A 129 -9.21 3.10 20.30
C ASN A 129 -8.30 2.00 20.87
N GLN A 130 -8.27 1.87 22.20
CA GLN A 130 -7.42 0.93 22.91
C GLN A 130 -7.92 -0.52 22.78
N LYS A 131 -7.18 -1.39 22.10
CA LYS A 131 -7.42 -2.84 22.11
C LYS A 131 -6.24 -3.69 21.63
N THR A 132 -6.07 -4.85 22.27
CA THR A 132 -5.02 -5.83 21.96
C THR A 132 -5.21 -6.53 20.62
N GLY A 133 -4.15 -6.53 19.79
CA GLY A 133 -4.02 -7.23 18.52
C GLY A 133 -2.86 -8.23 18.50
N ARG A 134 -2.63 -8.89 17.36
CA ARG A 134 -1.50 -9.80 17.11
C ARG A 134 -0.49 -9.15 16.16
N GLU A 135 0.77 -9.52 16.33
CA GLU A 135 1.91 -9.12 15.50
C GLU A 135 1.80 -9.67 14.06
N GLU A 136 2.17 -8.84 13.08
CA GLU A 136 2.43 -9.29 11.71
C GLU A 136 3.95 -9.44 11.49
N GLU A 137 4.32 -10.38 10.63
CA GLU A 137 5.72 -10.60 10.29
C GLU A 137 6.19 -9.57 9.25
N GLN A 138 7.37 -9.00 9.47
CA GLN A 138 8.01 -8.02 8.58
C GLN A 138 8.34 -8.67 7.22
N LYS A 139 7.92 -8.05 6.12
CA LYS A 139 7.99 -8.65 4.77
C LYS A 139 8.97 -7.95 3.83
N PHE A 140 9.24 -6.67 4.05
CA PHE A 140 9.99 -5.81 3.15
C PHE A 140 11.05 -5.04 3.93
N ASN A 141 12.19 -4.77 3.31
CA ASN A 141 13.19 -3.87 3.87
C ASN A 141 12.83 -2.43 3.51
N PHE A 142 12.49 -2.15 2.25
CA PHE A 142 12.15 -0.82 1.78
C PHE A 142 10.79 -0.76 1.11
N THR A 143 10.02 0.26 1.47
CA THR A 143 8.80 0.64 0.75
C THR A 143 8.82 2.11 0.39
N VAL A 144 8.52 2.42 -0.87
CA VAL A 144 8.31 3.79 -1.33
C VAL A 144 6.81 4.06 -1.41
N CYS A 145 6.37 5.14 -0.77
CA CYS A 145 5.03 5.68 -0.85
C CYS A 145 5.05 6.86 -1.82
N ILE A 146 4.47 6.69 -3.00
CA ILE A 146 4.36 7.77 -3.98
C ILE A 146 3.09 8.57 -3.70
N SER A 147 3.18 9.89 -3.82
CA SER A 147 2.01 10.77 -3.82
C SER A 147 0.92 10.34 -4.81
N ASN A 148 -0.30 10.78 -4.55
CA ASN A 148 -1.50 10.35 -5.25
C ASN A 148 -1.47 10.69 -6.76
N LEU A 149 -1.86 9.75 -7.63
CA LEU A 149 -2.05 9.97 -9.05
C LEU A 149 -3.40 10.62 -9.33
N PHE A 150 -3.38 11.71 -10.08
CA PHE A 150 -4.57 12.45 -10.47
C PHE A 150 -4.36 13.11 -11.83
N GLY A 151 -5.44 13.72 -12.34
CA GLY A 151 -5.38 14.57 -13.53
C GLY A 151 -5.07 13.80 -14.81
N ASP A 152 -5.35 12.50 -14.83
CA ASP A 152 -5.13 11.60 -15.96
C ASP A 152 -3.67 11.58 -16.41
N TYR A 153 -2.75 11.72 -15.44
CA TYR A 153 -1.32 11.65 -15.68
C TYR A 153 -0.95 10.38 -16.45
N ASN A 154 -0.10 10.53 -17.47
CA ASN A 154 0.13 9.45 -18.45
C ASN A 154 1.57 9.39 -18.97
N ASN A 155 2.54 9.93 -18.24
CA ASN A 155 3.95 9.85 -18.63
C ASN A 155 4.53 8.46 -18.30
N VAL A 156 4.29 7.51 -19.20
CA VAL A 156 4.72 6.10 -19.05
C VAL A 156 6.23 5.98 -18.88
N LEU A 157 7.02 6.77 -19.62
CA LEU A 157 8.48 6.67 -19.61
C LEU A 157 9.07 7.13 -18.28
N GLN A 158 8.57 8.23 -17.72
CA GLN A 158 9.01 8.68 -16.40
C GLN A 158 8.69 7.62 -15.34
N PHE A 159 7.49 7.05 -15.38
CA PHE A 159 7.11 5.98 -14.45
C PHE A 159 8.00 4.74 -14.57
N ALA A 160 8.21 4.25 -15.79
CA ALA A 160 9.08 3.11 -16.03
C ALA A 160 10.51 3.40 -15.53
N GLN A 161 11.05 4.58 -15.83
CA GLN A 161 12.37 4.97 -15.36
C GLN A 161 12.45 5.01 -13.83
N THR A 162 11.51 5.67 -13.15
CA THR A 162 11.53 5.77 -11.68
C THR A 162 11.37 4.39 -11.02
N LEU A 163 10.46 3.54 -11.51
CA LEU A 163 10.24 2.20 -10.97
C LEU A 163 11.46 1.28 -11.17
N GLU A 164 12.09 1.30 -12.34
CA GLU A 164 13.31 0.52 -12.57
C GLU A 164 14.50 1.05 -11.75
N MET A 165 14.60 2.37 -11.56
CA MET A 165 15.61 2.94 -10.67
C MET A 165 15.39 2.50 -9.21
N TYR A 166 14.15 2.47 -8.72
CA TYR A 166 13.86 1.95 -7.38
C TYR A 166 14.23 0.47 -7.23
N ARG A 167 14.03 -0.36 -8.27
CA ARG A 167 14.54 -1.76 -8.26
C ARG A 167 16.05 -1.82 -8.12
N LEU A 168 16.79 -1.03 -8.90
CA LEU A 168 18.25 -0.97 -8.81
C LEU A 168 18.73 -0.49 -7.44
N LEU A 169 17.97 0.41 -6.81
CA LEU A 169 18.24 0.93 -5.46
C LEU A 169 17.81 -0.01 -4.32
N GLY A 170 17.25 -1.18 -4.64
CA GLY A 170 16.88 -2.20 -3.67
C GLY A 170 15.56 -1.93 -2.94
N VAL A 171 14.65 -1.17 -3.55
CA VAL A 171 13.27 -1.04 -3.06
C VAL A 171 12.53 -2.35 -3.31
N ASP A 172 11.79 -2.84 -2.32
CA ASP A 172 11.02 -4.09 -2.43
C ASP A 172 9.58 -3.84 -2.90
N ARG A 173 9.00 -2.71 -2.49
CA ARG A 173 7.60 -2.37 -2.74
C ARG A 173 7.43 -0.88 -3.02
N VAL A 174 6.56 -0.56 -3.99
CA VAL A 174 6.08 0.80 -4.23
C VAL A 174 4.57 0.82 -4.03
N VAL A 175 4.05 1.77 -3.26
CA VAL A 175 2.61 1.96 -3.04
C VAL A 175 2.18 3.24 -3.71
N ILE A 176 1.10 3.17 -4.49
CA ILE A 176 0.59 4.30 -5.28
C ILE A 176 -0.91 4.41 -5.09
N TYR A 177 -1.37 5.60 -4.70
CA TYR A 177 -2.80 5.91 -4.62
C TYR A 177 -3.26 6.44 -5.97
N ASN A 178 -4.39 5.94 -6.47
CA ASN A 178 -4.89 6.28 -7.80
C ASN A 178 -6.26 6.94 -7.72
N THR A 179 -6.30 8.25 -7.94
CA THR A 179 -7.53 8.99 -8.18
C THR A 179 -7.91 8.94 -9.66
N SER A 180 -6.95 9.22 -10.53
CA SER A 180 -7.04 8.96 -11.97
C SER A 180 -5.66 8.92 -12.62
N CYS A 181 -5.50 8.09 -13.65
CA CYS A 181 -4.32 8.04 -14.51
C CYS A 181 -4.74 7.68 -15.93
N GLY A 182 -3.88 8.01 -16.89
CA GLY A 182 -4.12 7.70 -18.30
C GLY A 182 -4.02 6.20 -18.60
N PRO A 183 -4.63 5.73 -19.71
CA PRO A 183 -4.80 4.31 -19.97
C PRO A 183 -3.48 3.58 -20.28
N GLU A 184 -2.49 4.25 -20.87
CA GLU A 184 -1.17 3.66 -21.11
C GLU A 184 -0.39 3.48 -19.80
N LEU A 185 -0.46 4.46 -18.90
CA LEU A 185 0.16 4.35 -17.58
C LEU A 185 -0.53 3.28 -16.72
N ASP A 186 -1.86 3.22 -16.73
CA ASP A 186 -2.62 2.19 -16.01
C ASP A 186 -2.19 0.77 -16.43
N ARG A 187 -2.00 0.52 -17.74
CA ARG A 187 -1.49 -0.76 -18.25
C ARG A 187 -0.08 -1.08 -17.74
N LEU A 188 0.83 -0.09 -17.72
CA LEU A 188 2.18 -0.27 -17.19
C LEU A 188 2.13 -0.65 -15.71
N LEU A 189 1.39 0.12 -14.91
CA LEU A 189 1.29 -0.10 -13.46
C LEU A 189 0.64 -1.45 -13.12
N GLN A 190 -0.35 -1.88 -13.91
CA GLN A 190 -0.93 -3.22 -13.77
C GLN A 190 0.10 -4.34 -13.97
N SER A 191 1.05 -4.20 -14.91
CA SER A 191 2.15 -5.17 -15.06
C SER A 191 2.99 -5.26 -13.79
N TYR A 192 3.46 -4.11 -13.29
CA TYR A 192 4.25 -4.07 -12.05
C TYR A 192 3.46 -4.56 -10.82
N SER A 193 2.14 -4.37 -10.81
CA SER A 193 1.27 -4.92 -9.76
C SER A 193 1.13 -6.43 -9.83
N GLN A 194 1.02 -7.01 -11.02
CA GLN A 194 1.01 -8.47 -11.21
C GLN A 194 2.33 -9.10 -10.78
N GLU A 195 3.45 -8.40 -11.01
CA GLU A 195 4.78 -8.80 -10.52
C GLU A 195 4.93 -8.65 -9.00
N GLY A 196 4.00 -7.96 -8.34
CA GLY A 196 4.05 -7.72 -6.90
C GLY A 196 5.02 -6.63 -6.47
N PHE A 197 5.54 -5.82 -7.40
CA PHE A 197 6.42 -4.69 -7.09
C PHE A 197 5.63 -3.42 -6.74
N VAL A 198 4.54 -3.15 -7.47
CA VAL A 198 3.68 -1.99 -7.26
C VAL A 198 2.36 -2.41 -6.62
N GLU A 199 1.96 -1.78 -5.51
CA GLU A 199 0.64 -1.91 -4.91
C GLU A 199 -0.21 -0.68 -5.26
N MET A 200 -1.19 -0.88 -6.14
CA MET A 200 -2.15 0.16 -6.50
C MET A 200 -3.29 0.21 -5.49
N VAL A 201 -3.51 1.37 -4.89
CA VAL A 201 -4.60 1.63 -3.94
C VAL A 201 -5.61 2.58 -4.59
N PRO A 202 -6.87 2.15 -4.83
CA PRO A 202 -7.90 3.03 -5.37
C PRO A 202 -8.16 4.22 -4.43
N TRP A 203 -8.25 5.43 -4.98
CA TRP A 203 -8.50 6.64 -4.19
C TRP A 203 -9.61 7.51 -4.81
N PRO A 204 -10.88 7.08 -4.74
CA PRO A 204 -12.00 7.75 -5.40
C PRO A 204 -12.50 8.98 -4.62
N ILE A 205 -11.59 9.84 -4.14
CA ILE A 205 -11.91 10.96 -3.25
C ILE A 205 -12.89 11.97 -3.87
N HIS A 206 -12.82 12.15 -5.19
CA HIS A 206 -13.70 13.02 -5.97
C HIS A 206 -15.18 12.62 -5.90
N ARG A 207 -15.50 11.39 -5.45
CA ARG A 207 -16.89 10.94 -5.25
C ARG A 207 -17.52 11.49 -3.97
N TYR A 208 -16.70 11.97 -3.03
CA TYR A 208 -17.14 12.36 -1.69
C TYR A 208 -16.79 13.81 -1.35
N LEU A 209 -15.66 14.33 -1.84
CA LEU A 209 -15.17 15.68 -1.62
C LEU A 209 -14.73 16.31 -2.95
N THR A 210 -14.65 17.64 -2.99
CA THR A 210 -14.04 18.38 -4.10
C THR A 210 -12.54 18.54 -3.84
N PRO A 211 -11.66 17.71 -4.42
CA PRO A 211 -10.23 17.86 -4.19
C PRO A 211 -9.69 19.16 -4.82
N SER A 212 -8.77 19.81 -4.12
CA SER A 212 -8.01 20.92 -4.68
C SER A 212 -7.06 20.44 -5.77
N LYS A 213 -6.99 21.18 -6.87
CA LYS A 213 -6.02 20.96 -7.95
C LYS A 213 -4.67 21.63 -7.70
N GLY A 214 -4.55 22.44 -6.64
CA GLY A 214 -3.33 23.15 -6.28
C GLY A 214 -3.11 23.17 -4.78
N TRP A 215 -1.86 23.44 -4.39
CA TRP A 215 -1.46 23.45 -2.98
C TRP A 215 -2.00 24.66 -2.22
N LEU A 216 -2.15 25.81 -2.89
CA LEU A 216 -2.60 27.05 -2.24
C LEU A 216 -4.13 27.20 -2.27
N PHE A 217 -4.76 27.14 -1.10
CA PHE A 217 -6.22 27.26 -0.93
C PHE A 217 -6.80 28.52 -1.55
N SER A 218 -6.16 29.68 -1.37
CA SER A 218 -6.67 30.97 -1.86
C SER A 218 -6.77 31.06 -3.38
N GLN A 219 -6.05 30.21 -4.12
CA GLN A 219 -6.07 30.16 -5.58
C GLN A 219 -6.95 29.01 -6.11
N SER A 220 -6.86 27.83 -5.50
CA SER A 220 -7.47 26.61 -6.04
C SER A 220 -8.76 26.18 -5.34
N GLY A 221 -9.01 26.66 -4.11
CA GLY A 221 -10.16 26.28 -3.30
C GLY A 221 -10.31 24.77 -3.13
N GLY A 222 -11.53 24.31 -2.92
CA GLY A 222 -11.84 22.89 -2.71
C GLY A 222 -11.93 22.49 -1.24
N ASP A 223 -12.30 21.24 -1.03
CA ASP A 223 -12.60 20.67 0.29
C ASP A 223 -11.35 20.10 0.95
N VAL A 224 -10.44 19.50 0.18
CA VAL A 224 -9.26 18.79 0.69
C VAL A 224 -8.01 19.15 -0.11
N HIS A 225 -6.89 19.32 0.60
CA HIS A 225 -5.61 19.69 0.02
C HIS A 225 -5.11 18.62 -0.98
N TYR A 226 -4.78 19.05 -2.20
CA TYR A 226 -4.09 18.29 -3.25
C TYR A 226 -4.54 16.82 -3.37
N PHE A 227 -5.81 16.61 -3.74
CA PHE A 227 -6.39 15.27 -3.87
C PHE A 227 -6.29 14.36 -2.63
N GLY A 228 -6.10 14.94 -1.44
CA GLY A 228 -5.92 14.19 -0.20
C GLY A 228 -4.52 13.65 0.02
N GLN A 229 -3.48 14.23 -0.60
CA GLN A 229 -2.08 13.77 -0.52
C GLN A 229 -1.61 13.51 0.91
N MET A 230 -1.92 14.39 1.86
CA MET A 230 -1.55 14.21 3.27
C MET A 230 -2.21 12.97 3.87
N THR A 231 -3.46 12.70 3.51
CA THR A 231 -4.17 11.51 3.97
C THR A 231 -3.58 10.26 3.35
N THR A 232 -3.29 10.24 2.05
CA THR A 232 -2.71 9.08 1.35
C THR A 232 -1.30 8.75 1.85
N LEU A 233 -0.46 9.77 2.08
CA LEU A 233 0.89 9.55 2.62
C LEU A 233 0.83 9.01 4.05
N ASN A 234 -0.04 9.58 4.92
CA ASN A 234 -0.26 9.06 6.26
C ASN A 234 -0.77 7.60 6.22
N GLU A 235 -1.73 7.31 5.34
CA GLU A 235 -2.24 5.96 5.09
C GLU A 235 -1.12 4.99 4.73
N CYS A 236 -0.21 5.40 3.85
CA CYS A 236 0.88 4.55 3.38
C CYS A 236 1.92 4.25 4.45
N ILE A 237 2.22 5.24 5.32
CA ILE A 237 3.09 5.05 6.48
C ILE A 237 2.52 3.95 7.36
N TYR A 238 1.25 4.06 7.77
CA TYR A 238 0.62 3.08 8.65
C TYR A 238 0.40 1.72 7.98
N ARG A 239 0.07 1.71 6.68
CA ARG A 239 0.03 0.50 5.85
C ARG A 239 1.35 -0.26 5.85
N SER A 240 2.45 0.48 5.87
CA SER A 240 3.80 -0.08 5.74
C SER A 240 4.48 -0.33 7.09
N MET A 241 3.97 0.26 8.16
CA MET A 241 4.56 0.27 9.51
C MET A 241 5.00 -1.11 10.02
N GLU A 242 4.16 -2.14 9.84
CA GLU A 242 4.44 -3.50 10.35
C GLU A 242 5.11 -4.41 9.31
N ARG A 243 5.06 -4.03 8.03
CA ARG A 243 5.51 -4.87 6.91
C ARG A 243 6.81 -4.41 6.29
N SER A 244 7.31 -3.22 6.62
CA SER A 244 8.48 -2.59 5.99
C SER A 244 9.45 -2.04 7.03
N HIS A 245 10.76 -2.28 6.86
CA HIS A 245 11.77 -1.75 7.78
C HIS A 245 11.95 -0.23 7.64
N TYR A 246 12.00 0.25 6.40
CA TYR A 246 12.13 1.65 6.06
C TYR A 246 11.03 2.03 5.08
N VAL A 247 10.48 3.23 5.28
CA VAL A 247 9.47 3.83 4.41
C VAL A 247 10.01 5.16 3.92
N LEU A 248 9.93 5.36 2.60
CA LEU A 248 10.33 6.59 1.93
C LEU A 248 9.06 7.22 1.34
N LEU A 249 8.87 8.52 1.57
CA LEU A 249 7.80 9.30 0.95
C LEU A 249 8.43 10.12 -0.17
N ASP A 250 7.99 9.93 -1.41
CA ASP A 250 8.56 10.59 -2.60
C ASP A 250 7.46 10.99 -3.57
N ASP A 251 7.78 11.94 -4.44
CA ASP A 251 7.02 12.17 -5.67
C ASP A 251 7.61 11.36 -6.83
N ILE A 252 6.83 11.11 -7.89
CA ILE A 252 7.27 10.22 -8.99
C ILE A 252 8.45 10.78 -9.80
N ASP A 253 8.59 12.09 -9.81
CA ASP A 253 9.64 12.83 -10.50
C ASP A 253 10.88 13.08 -9.63
N GLU A 254 10.92 12.51 -8.43
CA GLU A 254 12.04 12.58 -7.49
C GLU A 254 12.63 11.19 -7.24
N ILE A 255 13.95 11.14 -7.02
CA ILE A 255 14.67 9.91 -6.67
C ILE A 255 15.75 10.24 -5.65
N ILE A 256 15.66 9.65 -4.46
CA ILE A 256 16.74 9.70 -3.48
C ILE A 256 17.88 8.75 -3.89
N MET A 257 18.95 9.33 -4.45
CA MET A 257 20.12 8.58 -4.94
C MET A 257 21.27 8.59 -3.91
N PRO A 258 21.69 7.43 -3.36
CA PRO A 258 22.87 7.35 -2.52
C PRO A 258 24.16 7.66 -3.32
N TYR A 259 24.92 8.67 -2.89
CA TYR A 259 26.16 9.07 -3.59
C TYR A 259 27.38 8.20 -3.26
N LYS A 260 27.48 7.73 -2.00
CA LYS A 260 28.65 6.96 -1.49
C LYS A 260 28.35 5.46 -1.29
N HIS A 261 27.14 5.02 -1.63
CA HIS A 261 26.67 3.65 -1.39
C HIS A 261 25.97 3.14 -2.65
N ASN A 262 25.97 1.82 -2.84
CA ASN A 262 25.42 1.22 -4.06
C ASN A 262 23.88 1.20 -4.09
N ASN A 263 23.23 1.22 -2.93
CA ASN A 263 21.79 1.12 -2.79
C ASN A 263 21.31 1.73 -1.45
N LEU A 264 19.98 1.82 -1.29
CA LEU A 264 19.37 2.44 -0.11
C LEU A 264 19.66 1.66 1.17
N MET A 265 19.63 0.32 1.13
CA MET A 265 19.95 -0.51 2.28
C MET A 265 21.37 -0.28 2.81
N SER A 266 22.36 -0.23 1.92
CA SER A 266 23.76 0.02 2.32
C SER A 266 23.94 1.41 2.94
N LEU A 267 23.13 2.39 2.51
CA LEU A 267 23.09 3.71 3.13
C LEU A 267 22.47 3.63 4.53
N MET A 268 21.34 2.95 4.70
CA MET A 268 20.69 2.82 6.01
C MET A 268 21.51 2.02 7.01
N ASP A 269 22.15 0.93 6.60
CA ASP A 269 23.06 0.14 7.44
C ASP A 269 24.19 1.00 8.02
N MET A 270 24.65 1.99 7.26
CA MET A 270 25.66 2.95 7.69
C MET A 270 25.05 3.98 8.64
N LEU A 271 23.90 4.58 8.30
CA LEU A 271 23.23 5.59 9.12
C LEU A 271 22.82 5.04 10.50
N GLN A 272 22.29 3.82 10.54
CA GLN A 272 21.86 3.19 11.79
C GLN A 272 23.04 2.87 12.72
N LYS A 273 24.21 2.52 12.16
CA LYS A 273 25.46 2.38 12.95
C LYS A 273 25.94 3.70 13.52
N GLN A 274 25.70 4.82 12.85
CA GLN A 274 26.05 6.16 13.34
C GLN A 274 25.07 6.67 14.39
N GLN A 275 23.82 6.21 14.35
CA GLN A 275 22.74 6.60 15.25
C GLN A 275 22.09 5.36 15.90
N PRO A 276 22.81 4.60 16.75
CA PRO A 276 22.33 3.32 17.28
C PRO A 276 21.17 3.42 18.28
N ASN A 277 20.78 4.65 18.68
CA ASN A 277 19.73 4.91 19.67
C ASN A 277 18.42 5.44 19.06
N THR A 278 18.32 5.42 17.72
CA THR A 278 17.09 5.68 16.94
C THR A 278 16.73 4.43 16.18
#